data_AF-A0A4P5ZD23-F1
#
_entry.id   AF-A0A4P5ZD23-F1
#
_cell.length_a   1.000
_cell.length_b   1.000
_cell.length_c   1.000
_cell.angle_alpha   90.00
_cell.angle_beta   90.00
_cell.angle_gamma   90.00
#
_symmetry.space_group_name_H-M   'P 1'
#
loop_
_entity.id
_entity.type
_entity.pdbx_description
1 polymer ?
#
loop_
_entity_poly.entity_id
_entity_poly.type
_entity_poly.pdbx_seq_one_letter_code
_entity_poly.pdbx_strand_id
1 'polypeptide(L)'
;MTLDARKTLIGSLLLNVLLTLGIVLQTSVLSARHSKPHRTITLTSAVTREATLAAPVEPPPPAPPALPPLPPGFQWSLVESPDLTIYIANLQFIGCPPETIFDIIKPEHDDQFAARLETLFAPFATRFWELMLKGQKNLEKEYGQPIEALTKEKQAAWKQLEALIGYQPPAKTRPNRNRQRLADFLPAEKQKQFAALNAQFDAQEAELTKPTDDPIPTDRPKRLNALRDQRAEAIQNLLTPAEFAEYQVRTSAHAHWAERVIGFEPKPEEFAAVARLKLKLDAEFPAPKSDDPDAKELKAQRQVAEDLRLLTLLGPQRFAEYQRGLDAGYQAAVKVAAYYDLPPERATQVYDIKRATEEHLRAIRSDDSLSDEEKTAALVLAGQDVAESLQKLLGEKAFKTYSQHDGGWLSRLRAP
;
A
#
# COMPACT_ATOMS: atom_id res chain seq x y z
N MET A 1 -8.61 2.96 61.45
CA MET A 1 -7.71 1.79 61.29
C MET A 1 -6.31 2.32 61.01
N THR A 2 -5.32 1.77 61.71
CA THR A 2 -4.04 2.41 62.08
C THR A 2 -3.05 2.55 60.91
N LEU A 3 -2.16 3.56 61.04
CA LEU A 3 -1.13 3.99 60.07
C LEU A 3 -0.24 2.85 59.53
N ASP A 4 -0.11 1.75 60.26
CA ASP A 4 0.69 0.59 59.87
C ASP A 4 0.05 -0.24 58.75
N ALA A 5 -1.28 -0.31 58.69
CA ALA A 5 -1.98 -1.02 57.61
C ALA A 5 -1.79 -0.33 56.24
N ARG A 6 -1.61 1.01 56.22
CA ARG A 6 -1.36 1.78 55.00
C ARG A 6 0.07 1.59 54.47
N LYS A 7 1.07 1.44 55.34
CA LYS A 7 2.46 1.18 54.96
C LYS A 7 2.67 -0.26 54.45
N THR A 8 1.99 -1.25 55.05
CA THR A 8 2.04 -2.63 54.57
C THR A 8 1.37 -2.82 53.21
N LEU A 9 0.32 -2.05 52.91
CA LEU A 9 -0.41 -2.13 51.64
C LEU A 9 0.38 -1.49 50.48
N ILE A 10 1.04 -0.35 50.73
CA ILE A 10 1.95 0.31 49.76
C ILE A 10 3.19 -0.56 49.50
N GLY A 11 3.75 -1.20 50.54
CA GLY A 11 4.86 -2.15 50.38
C GLY A 11 4.50 -3.38 49.54
N SER A 12 3.29 -3.93 49.72
CA SER A 12 2.78 -5.07 48.95
C SER A 12 2.54 -4.73 47.47
N LEU A 13 2.03 -3.52 47.18
CA LEU A 13 1.81 -3.06 45.81
C LEU A 13 3.12 -2.84 45.04
N LEU A 14 4.14 -2.25 45.68
CA LEU A 14 5.46 -2.08 45.07
C LEU A 14 6.17 -3.43 44.83
N LEU A 15 5.99 -4.40 45.72
CA LEU A 15 6.55 -5.75 45.56
C LEU A 15 5.90 -6.50 44.39
N ASN A 16 4.58 -6.38 44.20
CA ASN A 16 3.87 -7.00 43.09
C ASN A 16 4.22 -6.37 41.73
N VAL A 17 4.48 -5.05 41.69
CA VAL A 17 4.95 -4.35 40.48
C VAL A 17 6.39 -4.73 40.13
N LEU A 18 7.25 -4.98 41.12
CA LEU A 18 8.61 -5.46 40.88
C LEU A 18 8.66 -6.93 40.42
N LEU A 19 7.74 -7.78 40.90
CA LEU A 19 7.64 -9.18 40.49
C LEU A 19 7.13 -9.35 39.05
N THR A 20 6.18 -8.53 38.61
CA THR A 20 5.69 -8.57 37.22
C THR A 20 6.72 -8.05 36.22
N LEU A 21 7.55 -7.08 36.61
CA LEU A 21 8.66 -6.59 35.79
C LEU A 21 9.78 -7.65 35.62
N GLY A 22 10.01 -8.48 36.65
CA GLY A 22 11.00 -9.57 36.61
C GLY A 22 10.61 -10.72 35.68
N ILE A 23 9.32 -11.06 35.60
CA ILE A 23 8.81 -12.16 34.75
C ILE A 23 8.89 -11.79 33.25
N VAL A 24 8.70 -10.51 32.90
CA VAL A 24 8.77 -10.03 31.51
C VAL A 24 10.21 -9.98 30.97
N LEU A 25 11.21 -9.83 31.84
CA LEU A 25 12.64 -9.84 31.47
C LEU A 25 13.23 -11.25 31.30
N GLN A 26 12.59 -12.29 31.84
CA GLN A 26 13.08 -13.67 31.71
C GLN A 26 12.62 -14.36 30.42
N THR A 27 11.52 -13.93 29.80
CA THR A 27 10.98 -14.51 28.56
C THR A 27 11.67 -13.99 27.30
N SER A 28 12.45 -12.90 27.38
CA SER A 28 13.18 -12.32 26.23
C SER A 28 14.55 -12.97 25.96
N VAL A 29 15.06 -13.80 26.87
CA VAL A 29 16.40 -14.43 26.75
C VAL A 29 16.35 -15.85 26.13
N LEU A 30 15.17 -16.44 25.91
CA LEU A 30 15.02 -17.81 25.37
C LEU A 30 14.64 -17.92 23.88
N SER A 31 14.36 -16.81 23.18
CA SER A 31 14.03 -16.84 21.74
C SER A 31 15.24 -16.70 20.80
N ALA A 32 16.48 -16.60 21.34
CA ALA A 32 17.70 -16.37 20.55
C ALA A 32 18.42 -17.65 20.06
N ARG A 33 17.77 -18.82 20.10
CA ARG A 33 18.34 -20.05 19.52
C ARG A 33 17.25 -20.72 18.71
N HIS A 34 17.30 -20.58 17.38
CA HIS A 34 17.02 -21.60 16.35
C HIS A 34 17.05 -20.93 14.97
N SER A 35 18.26 -20.67 14.45
CA SER A 35 18.47 -20.43 13.01
C SER A 35 19.14 -21.67 12.43
N LYS A 36 18.48 -22.34 11.48
CA LYS A 36 19.12 -23.28 10.55
C LYS A 36 18.67 -22.93 9.12
N PRO A 37 19.59 -22.87 8.15
CA PRO A 37 19.28 -22.58 6.76
C PRO A 37 19.00 -23.87 5.97
N HIS A 38 18.03 -23.85 5.07
CA HIS A 38 17.92 -24.81 3.97
C HIS A 38 17.83 -24.00 2.67
N ARG A 39 18.84 -24.05 1.80
CA ARG A 39 19.35 -25.12 0.91
C ARG A 39 18.86 -24.83 -0.51
N THR A 40 19.71 -24.12 -1.24
CA THR A 40 19.61 -23.80 -2.66
C THR A 40 19.54 -25.09 -3.49
N ILE A 41 18.55 -25.21 -4.37
CA ILE A 41 18.49 -26.24 -5.40
C ILE A 41 18.82 -25.58 -6.74
N THR A 42 19.95 -25.98 -7.31
CA THR A 42 20.41 -25.66 -8.66
C THR A 42 19.71 -26.61 -9.63
N LEU A 43 18.95 -26.09 -10.60
CA LEU A 43 18.43 -26.90 -11.70
C LEU A 43 19.41 -26.85 -12.88
N THR A 44 20.10 -27.96 -13.08
CA THR A 44 20.98 -28.22 -14.23
C THR A 44 20.14 -28.69 -15.41
N SER A 45 20.24 -27.97 -16.52
CA SER A 45 19.66 -28.34 -17.81
C SER A 45 20.35 -29.59 -18.37
N ALA A 46 19.58 -30.65 -18.65
CA ALA A 46 20.04 -31.79 -19.43
C ALA A 46 19.19 -31.92 -20.70
N VAL A 47 19.78 -31.50 -21.82
CA VAL A 47 19.30 -31.77 -23.18
C VAL A 47 19.46 -33.27 -23.43
N THR A 48 18.35 -33.97 -23.64
CA THR A 48 18.37 -35.34 -24.17
C THR A 48 17.89 -35.29 -25.61
N ARG A 49 18.80 -35.60 -26.53
CA ARG A 49 18.58 -35.77 -27.96
C ARG A 49 18.18 -37.22 -28.16
N GLU A 50 16.89 -37.50 -28.40
CA GLU A 50 16.46 -38.83 -28.84
C GLU A 50 16.55 -38.93 -30.36
N ALA A 51 17.25 -39.98 -30.80
CA ALA A 51 17.53 -40.31 -32.18
C ALA A 51 16.32 -41.02 -32.80
N THR A 52 15.85 -40.46 -33.91
CA THR A 52 14.79 -40.99 -34.77
C THR A 52 15.23 -42.29 -35.44
N LEU A 53 14.52 -43.39 -35.18
CA LEU A 53 14.59 -44.61 -35.99
C LEU A 53 13.71 -44.46 -37.23
N ALA A 54 14.29 -44.78 -38.38
CA ALA A 54 13.75 -44.60 -39.72
C ALA A 54 12.62 -45.58 -40.05
N ALA A 55 11.55 -45.06 -40.66
CA ALA A 55 10.56 -45.82 -41.41
C ALA A 55 10.85 -45.75 -42.92
N PRO A 56 10.46 -46.75 -43.73
CA PRO A 56 10.80 -46.82 -45.15
C PRO A 56 10.12 -45.71 -45.98
N VAL A 57 10.93 -45.04 -46.80
CA VAL A 57 10.52 -43.94 -47.69
C VAL A 57 9.91 -44.51 -48.97
N GLU A 58 8.65 -44.17 -49.21
CA GLU A 58 7.97 -44.28 -50.50
C GLU A 58 8.58 -43.24 -51.48
N PRO A 59 8.80 -43.55 -52.77
CA PRO A 59 9.48 -42.63 -53.67
C PRO A 59 8.65 -41.35 -53.92
N PRO A 60 9.25 -40.16 -53.86
CA PRO A 60 8.53 -38.91 -54.07
C PRO A 60 8.10 -38.75 -55.54
N PRO A 61 6.95 -38.12 -55.80
CA PRO A 61 6.54 -37.78 -57.16
C PRO A 61 7.52 -36.78 -57.80
N PRO A 62 7.61 -36.74 -59.15
CA PRO A 62 8.58 -35.90 -59.84
C PRO A 62 8.38 -34.42 -59.49
N ALA A 63 9.48 -33.76 -59.18
CA ALA A 63 9.50 -32.35 -58.80
C ALA A 63 8.88 -31.46 -59.89
N PRO A 64 8.02 -30.50 -59.54
CA PRO A 64 7.57 -29.49 -60.49
C PRO A 64 8.77 -28.69 -61.01
N PRO A 65 8.72 -28.20 -62.26
CA PRO A 65 9.83 -27.46 -62.84
C PRO A 65 10.19 -26.26 -61.96
N ALA A 66 11.48 -26.11 -61.66
CA ALA A 66 12.00 -25.01 -60.87
C ALA A 66 11.55 -23.68 -61.51
N LEU A 67 10.74 -22.93 -60.76
CA LEU A 67 10.39 -21.56 -61.13
C LEU A 67 11.70 -20.77 -61.30
N PRO A 68 11.81 -19.91 -62.32
CA PRO A 68 12.98 -19.05 -62.47
C PRO A 68 13.16 -18.22 -61.17
N PRO A 69 14.41 -17.90 -60.77
CA PRO A 69 14.62 -17.04 -59.61
C PRO A 69 13.87 -15.73 -59.86
N LEU A 70 12.95 -15.38 -58.95
CA LEU A 70 12.36 -14.05 -58.98
C LEU A 70 13.51 -13.03 -58.95
N PRO A 71 13.41 -11.91 -59.70
CA PRO A 71 14.36 -10.80 -59.55
C PRO A 71 14.45 -10.45 -58.06
N PRO A 72 15.56 -9.89 -57.55
CA PRO A 72 15.69 -9.60 -56.13
C PRO A 72 14.54 -8.68 -55.71
N GLY A 73 13.51 -9.30 -55.15
CA GLY A 73 12.32 -8.63 -54.70
C GLY A 73 12.68 -7.79 -53.49
N PHE A 74 11.90 -6.74 -53.26
CA PHE A 74 11.95 -5.98 -52.03
C PHE A 74 11.92 -6.94 -50.81
N GLN A 75 12.92 -6.83 -49.93
CA GLN A 75 13.01 -7.59 -48.68
C GLN A 75 12.89 -6.63 -47.49
N TRP A 76 11.94 -6.90 -46.60
CA TRP A 76 11.67 -6.05 -45.42
C TRP A 76 12.87 -5.91 -44.47
N SER A 77 13.73 -6.93 -44.41
CA SER A 77 14.98 -6.91 -43.65
C SER A 77 15.99 -5.84 -44.11
N LEU A 78 15.81 -5.27 -45.31
CA LEU A 78 16.64 -4.16 -45.80
C LEU A 78 16.16 -2.80 -45.32
N VAL A 79 14.92 -2.70 -44.83
CA VAL A 79 14.29 -1.46 -44.37
C VAL A 79 14.26 -1.40 -42.84
N GLU A 80 13.96 -2.53 -42.20
CA GLU A 80 13.91 -2.66 -40.75
C GLU A 80 15.29 -2.48 -40.11
N SER A 81 15.35 -1.66 -39.07
CA SER A 81 16.57 -1.39 -38.31
C SER A 81 16.25 -1.30 -36.82
N PRO A 82 17.09 -1.86 -35.93
CA PRO A 82 16.95 -1.69 -34.47
C PRO A 82 17.03 -0.21 -34.03
N ASP A 83 17.78 0.60 -34.78
CA ASP A 83 17.78 2.05 -34.61
C ASP A 83 16.60 2.66 -35.37
N LEU A 84 15.64 3.18 -34.60
CA LEU A 84 14.42 3.80 -35.11
C LEU A 84 14.69 5.02 -36.00
N THR A 85 15.81 5.71 -35.80
CA THR A 85 16.22 6.85 -36.65
C THR A 85 16.55 6.38 -38.07
N ILE A 86 17.31 5.29 -38.15
CA ILE A 86 17.68 4.65 -39.42
C ILE A 86 16.43 4.01 -40.05
N TYR A 87 15.57 3.41 -39.23
CA TYR A 87 14.32 2.80 -39.72
C TYR A 87 13.39 3.86 -40.34
N ILE A 88 13.22 5.03 -39.69
CA ILE A 88 12.47 6.16 -40.26
C ILE A 88 13.09 6.61 -41.59
N ALA A 89 14.42 6.80 -41.65
CA ALA A 89 15.10 7.23 -42.87
C ALA A 89 14.90 6.23 -44.03
N ASN A 90 14.96 4.92 -43.73
CA ASN A 90 14.72 3.87 -44.71
C ASN A 90 13.26 3.86 -45.20
N LEU A 91 12.29 4.07 -44.29
CA LEU A 91 10.86 4.16 -44.65
C LEU A 91 10.55 5.42 -45.46
N GLN A 92 11.21 6.55 -45.18
CA GLN A 92 11.11 7.78 -45.97
C GLN A 92 11.72 7.58 -47.37
N PHE A 93 12.86 6.88 -47.47
CA PHE A 93 13.54 6.62 -48.73
C PHE A 93 12.70 5.80 -49.71
N ILE A 94 11.91 4.85 -49.22
CA ILE A 94 10.97 4.06 -50.04
C ILE A 94 9.66 4.81 -50.36
N GLY A 95 9.52 6.07 -49.92
CA GLY A 95 8.36 6.92 -50.19
C GLY A 95 7.14 6.61 -49.34
N CYS A 96 7.30 6.04 -48.15
CA CYS A 96 6.19 5.71 -47.27
C CYS A 96 5.53 6.99 -46.71
N PRO A 97 4.19 7.11 -46.67
CA PRO A 97 3.51 8.25 -46.08
C PRO A 97 3.87 8.43 -44.59
N PRO A 98 3.96 9.67 -44.08
CA PRO A 98 4.38 9.93 -42.71
C PRO A 98 3.42 9.37 -41.65
N GLU A 99 2.13 9.22 -41.98
CA GLU A 99 1.14 8.54 -41.13
C GLU A 99 1.47 7.05 -40.95
N THR A 100 1.83 6.37 -42.05
CA THR A 100 2.22 4.96 -42.02
C THR A 100 3.54 4.75 -41.30
N ILE A 101 4.50 5.68 -41.46
CA ILE A 101 5.75 5.66 -40.70
C ILE A 101 5.46 5.80 -39.20
N PHE A 102 4.58 6.72 -38.82
CA PHE A 102 4.15 6.90 -37.44
C PHE A 102 3.56 5.61 -36.86
N ASP A 103 2.65 4.96 -37.59
CA ASP A 103 1.97 3.74 -37.14
C ASP A 103 2.90 2.53 -37.01
N ILE A 104 3.98 2.46 -37.80
CA ILE A 104 5.00 1.40 -37.71
C ILE A 104 5.98 1.67 -36.57
N ILE A 105 6.46 2.91 -36.41
CA ILE A 105 7.53 3.25 -35.47
C ILE A 105 7.01 3.41 -34.04
N LYS A 106 5.76 3.85 -33.86
CA LYS A 106 5.17 4.07 -32.53
C LYS A 106 5.10 2.79 -31.68
N PRO A 107 4.61 1.64 -32.19
CA PRO A 107 4.62 0.38 -31.46
C PRO A 107 6.04 -0.11 -31.14
N GLU A 108 6.96 -0.06 -32.11
CA GLU A 108 8.34 -0.51 -31.93
C GLU A 108 9.06 0.29 -30.82
N HIS A 109 8.89 1.62 -30.84
CA HIS A 109 9.34 2.47 -29.75
C HIS A 109 8.69 2.11 -28.42
N ASP A 110 7.39 1.83 -28.38
CA ASP A 110 6.74 1.43 -27.14
C ASP A 110 7.28 0.10 -26.59
N ASP A 111 7.59 -0.86 -27.47
CA ASP A 111 8.12 -2.18 -27.13
C ASP A 111 9.55 -2.10 -26.58
N GLN A 112 10.43 -1.26 -27.15
CA GLN A 112 11.79 -1.02 -26.61
C GLN A 112 11.77 -0.54 -25.14
N PHE A 113 10.76 0.25 -24.77
CA PHE A 113 10.58 0.71 -23.40
C PHE A 113 9.71 -0.24 -22.55
N ALA A 114 8.90 -1.11 -23.15
CA ALA A 114 8.07 -2.08 -22.45
C ALA A 114 8.91 -3.06 -21.64
N ALA A 115 9.97 -3.64 -22.23
CA ALA A 115 10.86 -4.57 -21.52
C ALA A 115 11.56 -3.92 -20.30
N ARG A 116 11.96 -2.65 -20.43
CA ARG A 116 12.57 -1.88 -19.34
C ARG A 116 11.56 -1.57 -18.24
N LEU A 117 10.33 -1.23 -18.61
CA LEU A 117 9.24 -1.04 -17.66
C LEU A 117 8.88 -2.35 -16.95
N GLU A 118 8.76 -3.46 -17.68
CA GLU A 118 8.50 -4.78 -17.10
C GLU A 118 9.58 -5.19 -16.10
N THR A 119 10.85 -4.91 -16.38
CA THR A 119 11.95 -5.16 -15.44
C THR A 119 11.80 -4.34 -14.14
N LEU A 120 11.33 -3.10 -14.24
CA LEU A 120 11.04 -2.25 -13.08
C LEU A 120 9.78 -2.68 -12.32
N PHE A 121 8.78 -3.24 -13.03
CA PHE A 121 7.50 -3.67 -12.45
C PHE A 121 7.49 -5.11 -11.94
N ALA A 122 8.37 -5.98 -12.43
CA ALA A 122 8.42 -7.40 -12.03
C ALA A 122 8.49 -7.60 -10.50
N PRO A 123 9.21 -6.78 -9.72
CA PRO A 123 9.19 -6.87 -8.26
C PRO A 123 7.86 -6.45 -7.62
N PHE A 124 7.09 -5.54 -8.23
CA PHE A 124 5.82 -5.06 -7.66
C PHE A 124 4.75 -6.14 -7.61
N ALA A 125 4.64 -6.95 -8.66
CA ALA A 125 3.64 -8.00 -8.73
C ALA A 125 3.78 -9.00 -7.57
N THR A 126 5.02 -9.40 -7.28
CA THR A 126 5.35 -10.43 -6.28
C THR A 126 5.52 -9.87 -4.87
N ARG A 127 5.96 -8.61 -4.74
CA ARG A 127 6.33 -8.00 -3.45
C ARG A 127 5.44 -6.83 -3.06
N PHE A 128 4.27 -6.68 -3.68
CA PHE A 128 3.36 -5.54 -3.45
C PHE A 128 3.16 -5.22 -1.96
N TRP A 129 2.84 -6.22 -1.13
CA TRP A 129 2.58 -6.01 0.29
C TRP A 129 3.83 -5.64 1.10
N GLU A 130 5.00 -6.19 0.77
CA GLU A 130 6.27 -5.75 1.35
C GLU A 130 6.59 -4.30 0.97
N LEU A 131 6.30 -3.93 -0.27
CA LEU A 131 6.58 -2.60 -0.80
C LEU A 131 5.63 -1.54 -0.23
N MET A 132 4.35 -1.87 -0.08
CA MET A 132 3.37 -1.02 0.60
C MET A 132 3.71 -0.83 2.08
N LEU A 133 4.24 -1.87 2.74
CA LEU A 133 4.68 -1.80 4.13
C LEU A 133 5.81 -0.78 4.35
N LYS A 134 6.74 -0.65 3.39
CA LYS A 134 7.82 0.35 3.44
C LYS A 134 7.30 1.80 3.36
N GLY A 135 6.02 2.00 3.05
CA GLY A 135 5.36 3.30 2.98
C GLY A 135 5.44 3.97 1.60
N GLN A 136 4.41 4.76 1.27
CA GLN A 136 4.24 5.36 -0.07
C GLN A 136 5.42 6.23 -0.51
N LYS A 137 6.04 7.00 0.39
CA LYS A 137 7.21 7.84 0.06
C LYS A 137 8.43 7.02 -0.36
N ASN A 138 8.66 5.87 0.29
CA ASN A 138 9.77 4.99 -0.05
C ASN A 138 9.48 4.24 -1.36
N LEU A 139 8.22 3.85 -1.58
CA LEU A 139 7.77 3.29 -2.85
C LEU A 139 8.00 4.26 -4.02
N GLU A 140 7.63 5.52 -3.83
CA GLU A 140 7.81 6.59 -4.81
C GLU A 140 9.29 6.86 -5.08
N LYS A 141 10.14 6.81 -4.06
CA LYS A 141 11.59 6.98 -4.23
C LYS A 141 12.25 5.79 -4.92
N GLU A 142 11.98 4.57 -4.45
CA GLU A 142 12.63 3.33 -4.91
C GLU A 142 12.21 2.96 -6.34
N TYR A 143 10.96 3.29 -6.72
CA TYR A 143 10.41 2.90 -8.02
C TYR A 143 9.73 4.02 -8.79
N GLY A 144 9.06 4.95 -8.10
CA GLY A 144 8.40 6.09 -8.75
C GLY A 144 9.40 6.96 -9.53
N GLN A 145 10.54 7.30 -8.93
CA GLN A 145 11.59 8.10 -9.58
C GLN A 145 12.20 7.40 -10.81
N PRO A 146 12.64 6.11 -10.74
CA PRO A 146 13.07 5.39 -11.93
C PRO A 146 12.02 5.31 -13.05
N ILE A 147 10.75 5.06 -12.69
CA ILE A 147 9.65 5.01 -13.67
C ILE A 147 9.44 6.38 -14.30
N GLU A 148 9.46 7.46 -13.52
CA GLU A 148 9.31 8.83 -14.02
C GLU A 148 10.49 9.21 -14.92
N ALA A 149 11.71 8.86 -14.53
CA ALA A 149 12.91 9.07 -15.33
C ALA A 149 12.82 8.34 -16.67
N LEU A 150 12.48 7.05 -16.66
CA LEU A 150 12.28 6.24 -17.87
C LEU A 150 11.16 6.80 -18.76
N THR A 151 10.20 7.49 -18.16
CA THR A 151 9.09 8.11 -18.89
C THR A 151 9.47 9.41 -19.54
N LYS A 152 10.28 10.22 -18.86
CA LYS A 152 10.88 11.40 -19.44
C LYS A 152 11.81 11.00 -20.59
N GLU A 153 12.60 9.95 -20.41
CA GLU A 153 13.44 9.37 -21.45
C GLU A 153 12.60 8.91 -22.65
N LYS A 154 11.55 8.10 -22.42
CA LYS A 154 10.59 7.68 -23.44
C LYS A 154 9.96 8.86 -24.18
N GLN A 155 9.55 9.91 -23.47
CA GLN A 155 8.95 11.10 -24.08
C GLN A 155 9.96 11.92 -24.87
N ALA A 156 11.20 12.04 -24.39
CA ALA A 156 12.25 12.76 -25.09
C ALA A 156 12.69 12.05 -26.37
N ALA A 157 12.90 10.73 -26.30
CA ALA A 157 13.18 9.88 -27.47
C ALA A 157 12.03 9.98 -28.49
N TRP A 158 10.79 9.85 -28.04
CA TRP A 158 9.62 9.99 -28.91
C TRP A 158 9.55 11.35 -29.61
N LYS A 159 9.80 12.45 -28.90
CA LYS A 159 9.84 13.81 -29.49
C LYS A 159 10.87 13.94 -30.60
N GLN A 160 12.03 13.29 -30.46
CA GLN A 160 13.07 13.30 -31.49
C GLN A 160 12.58 12.54 -32.73
N LEU A 161 11.93 11.40 -32.55
CA LEU A 161 11.36 10.61 -33.65
C LEU A 161 10.20 11.35 -34.33
N GLU A 162 9.29 11.99 -33.59
CA GLU A 162 8.21 12.83 -34.15
C GLU A 162 8.75 13.96 -35.02
N ALA A 163 9.82 14.62 -34.59
CA ALA A 163 10.46 15.69 -35.36
C ALA A 163 11.02 15.19 -36.70
N LEU A 164 11.51 13.94 -36.75
CA LEU A 164 12.02 13.31 -37.98
C LEU A 164 10.90 12.84 -38.90
N ILE A 165 9.79 12.35 -38.34
CA ILE A 165 8.62 11.89 -39.12
C ILE A 165 7.85 13.08 -39.71
N GLY A 166 7.83 14.23 -39.01
CA GLY A 166 7.13 15.44 -39.46
C GLY A 166 5.60 15.32 -39.37
N TYR A 167 5.09 14.38 -38.58
CA TYR A 167 3.67 14.14 -38.37
C TYR A 167 3.35 14.15 -36.87
N GLN A 168 2.36 14.96 -36.49
CA GLN A 168 1.78 14.93 -35.15
C GLN A 168 0.33 14.46 -35.25
N PRO A 169 -0.01 13.30 -34.67
CA PRO A 169 -1.40 12.89 -34.58
C PRO A 169 -2.16 13.81 -33.61
N PRO A 170 -3.50 13.86 -33.71
CA PRO A 170 -4.32 14.55 -32.72
C PRO A 170 -4.05 13.99 -31.31
N ALA A 171 -4.06 14.88 -30.31
CA ALA A 171 -3.71 14.55 -28.92
C ALA A 171 -4.57 13.39 -28.39
N LYS A 172 -3.96 12.23 -28.18
CA LYS A 172 -4.59 11.09 -27.47
C LYS A 172 -4.44 11.27 -25.97
N THR A 173 -5.49 10.94 -25.23
CA THR A 173 -5.56 10.95 -23.76
C THR A 173 -4.44 10.10 -23.17
N ARG A 174 -3.59 10.70 -22.31
CA ARG A 174 -2.50 9.95 -21.66
C ARG A 174 -3.10 8.97 -20.65
N PRO A 175 -2.73 7.68 -20.67
CA PRO A 175 -3.28 6.70 -19.73
C PRO A 175 -2.86 7.02 -18.30
N ASN A 176 -3.79 6.85 -17.35
CA ASN A 176 -3.53 7.05 -15.93
C ASN A 176 -2.63 5.93 -15.37
N ARG A 177 -1.33 6.24 -15.23
CA ARG A 177 -0.29 5.29 -14.78
C ARG A 177 -0.48 4.76 -13.37
N ASN A 178 -1.09 5.55 -12.47
CA ASN A 178 -1.39 5.07 -11.13
C ASN A 178 -2.43 3.95 -11.16
N ARG A 179 -3.36 3.99 -12.12
CA ARG A 179 -4.39 2.95 -12.27
C ARG A 179 -3.82 1.68 -12.91
N GLN A 180 -2.81 1.82 -13.80
CA GLN A 180 -2.09 0.68 -14.37
C GLN A 180 -1.30 -0.11 -13.31
N ARG A 181 -0.61 0.58 -12.39
CA ARG A 181 0.12 -0.05 -11.27
C ARG A 181 -0.73 -0.98 -10.39
N LEU A 182 -2.03 -0.70 -10.30
CA LEU A 182 -2.95 -1.51 -9.50
C LEU A 182 -3.25 -2.87 -10.15
N ALA A 183 -2.94 -3.04 -11.43
CA ALA A 183 -3.18 -4.23 -12.23
C ALA A 183 -1.91 -5.09 -12.48
N ASP A 184 -0.75 -4.71 -11.95
CA ASP A 184 0.54 -5.40 -12.19
C ASP A 184 0.55 -6.88 -11.74
N PHE A 185 -0.40 -7.29 -10.89
CA PHE A 185 -0.58 -8.68 -10.46
C PHE A 185 -1.27 -9.58 -11.51
N LEU A 186 -1.87 -8.98 -12.55
CA LEU A 186 -2.57 -9.69 -13.61
C LEU A 186 -1.56 -10.27 -14.62
N PRO A 187 -1.91 -11.33 -15.37
CA PRO A 187 -1.14 -11.77 -16.53
C PRO A 187 -0.98 -10.65 -17.57
N ALA A 188 0.15 -10.63 -18.29
CA ALA A 188 0.48 -9.57 -19.26
C ALA A 188 -0.65 -9.28 -20.27
N GLU A 189 -1.34 -10.32 -20.75
CA GLU A 189 -2.48 -10.16 -21.66
C GLU A 189 -3.65 -9.43 -21.01
N LYS A 190 -3.99 -9.76 -19.76
CA LYS A 190 -5.03 -9.04 -19.00
C LYS A 190 -4.58 -7.64 -18.61
N GLN A 191 -3.29 -7.41 -18.37
CA GLN A 191 -2.77 -6.06 -18.15
C GLN A 191 -2.99 -5.17 -19.38
N LYS A 192 -2.74 -5.69 -20.60
CA LYS A 192 -3.02 -4.97 -21.86
C LYS A 192 -4.51 -4.68 -22.00
N GLN A 193 -5.37 -5.68 -21.78
CA GLN A 193 -6.83 -5.52 -21.84
C GLN A 193 -7.34 -4.51 -20.80
N PHE A 194 -6.82 -4.57 -19.57
CA PHE A 194 -7.15 -3.63 -18.50
C PHE A 194 -6.69 -2.20 -18.82
N ALA A 195 -5.50 -2.03 -19.39
CA ALA A 195 -4.99 -0.73 -19.80
C ALA A 195 -5.83 -0.12 -20.94
N ALA A 196 -6.20 -0.93 -21.94
CA ALA A 196 -7.07 -0.51 -23.04
C ALA A 196 -8.46 -0.10 -22.54
N LEU A 197 -9.06 -0.91 -21.67
CA LEU A 197 -10.35 -0.63 -21.05
C LEU A 197 -10.33 0.70 -20.30
N ASN A 198 -9.34 0.91 -19.43
CA ASN A 198 -9.22 2.17 -18.68
C ASN A 198 -8.97 3.37 -19.59
N ALA A 199 -8.17 3.22 -20.65
CA ALA A 199 -7.93 4.31 -21.61
C ALA A 199 -9.22 4.75 -22.32
N GLN A 200 -10.11 3.81 -22.66
CA GLN A 200 -11.42 4.13 -23.25
C GLN A 200 -12.29 4.94 -22.28
N PHE A 201 -12.39 4.50 -21.03
CA PHE A 201 -13.17 5.23 -20.03
C PHE A 201 -12.54 6.57 -19.63
N ASP A 202 -11.21 6.68 -19.61
CA ASP A 202 -10.51 7.94 -19.35
C ASP A 202 -10.77 8.95 -20.48
N ALA A 203 -10.85 8.50 -21.74
CA ALA A 203 -11.24 9.35 -22.86
C ALA A 203 -12.70 9.83 -22.74
N GLN A 204 -13.64 8.95 -22.38
CA GLN A 204 -15.04 9.32 -22.15
C GLN A 204 -15.20 10.31 -20.99
N GLU A 205 -14.43 10.12 -19.90
CA GLU A 205 -14.40 11.04 -18.76
C GLU A 205 -13.80 12.40 -19.15
N ALA A 206 -12.74 12.41 -19.97
CA ALA A 206 -12.12 13.63 -20.48
C ALA A 206 -13.10 14.44 -21.37
N GLU A 207 -13.86 13.78 -22.24
CA GLU A 207 -14.88 14.45 -23.06
C GLU A 207 -16.00 15.07 -22.20
N LEU A 208 -16.46 14.38 -21.15
CA LEU A 208 -17.49 14.90 -20.24
C LEU A 208 -17.00 16.07 -19.35
N THR A 209 -15.70 16.14 -19.09
CA THR A 209 -15.08 17.14 -18.20
C THR A 209 -14.37 18.25 -18.97
N LYS A 210 -14.35 18.17 -20.30
CA LYS A 210 -13.68 19.11 -21.19
C LYS A 210 -14.16 20.54 -20.87
N PRO A 211 -13.24 21.48 -20.63
CA PRO A 211 -13.61 22.88 -20.45
C PRO A 211 -14.29 23.39 -21.73
N THR A 212 -15.54 23.83 -21.60
CA THR A 212 -16.32 24.47 -22.66
C THR A 212 -16.67 25.89 -22.23
N ASP A 213 -16.84 26.79 -23.19
CA ASP A 213 -17.37 28.13 -22.92
C ASP A 213 -18.84 28.07 -22.46
N ASP A 214 -19.52 26.96 -22.75
CA ASP A 214 -20.89 26.70 -22.32
C ASP A 214 -21.00 26.39 -20.81
N PRO A 215 -22.12 26.78 -20.16
CA PRO A 215 -22.42 26.38 -18.80
C PRO A 215 -22.36 24.86 -18.61
N ILE A 216 -21.73 24.44 -17.52
CA ILE A 216 -21.61 23.03 -17.16
C ILE A 216 -23.01 22.39 -17.08
N PRO A 217 -23.27 21.30 -17.82
CA PRO A 217 -24.56 20.61 -17.76
C PRO A 217 -24.88 20.11 -16.34
N THR A 218 -26.12 20.33 -15.88
CA THR A 218 -26.58 19.92 -14.54
C THR A 218 -26.62 18.40 -14.36
N ASP A 219 -26.67 17.63 -15.45
CA ASP A 219 -26.65 16.17 -15.45
C ASP A 219 -25.24 15.57 -15.53
N ARG A 220 -24.19 16.40 -15.70
CA ARG A 220 -22.78 15.95 -15.76
C ARG A 220 -22.40 15.05 -14.57
N PRO A 221 -22.76 15.34 -13.30
CA PRO A 221 -22.46 14.45 -12.18
C PRO A 221 -23.11 13.07 -12.32
N LYS A 222 -24.35 13.00 -12.83
CA LYS A 222 -25.05 11.72 -13.07
C LYS A 222 -24.35 10.90 -14.15
N ARG A 223 -23.95 11.54 -15.24
CA ARG A 223 -23.19 10.89 -16.34
C ARG A 223 -21.84 10.37 -15.87
N LEU A 224 -21.11 11.14 -15.06
CA LEU A 224 -19.83 10.71 -14.48
C LEU A 224 -20.01 9.52 -13.53
N ASN A 225 -21.07 9.49 -12.73
CA ASN A 225 -21.35 8.33 -11.87
C ASN A 225 -21.71 7.09 -12.69
N ALA A 226 -22.59 7.22 -13.69
CA ALA A 226 -22.91 6.10 -14.59
C ALA A 226 -21.67 5.56 -15.31
N LEU A 227 -20.77 6.45 -15.74
CA LEU A 227 -19.49 6.07 -16.36
C LEU A 227 -18.58 5.29 -15.39
N ARG A 228 -18.57 5.66 -14.10
CA ARG A 228 -17.84 4.93 -13.06
C ARG A 228 -18.44 3.54 -12.82
N ASP A 229 -19.76 3.43 -12.80
CA ASP A 229 -20.45 2.15 -12.62
C ASP A 229 -20.18 1.19 -13.79
N GLN A 230 -20.28 1.71 -15.03
CA GLN A 230 -19.93 0.95 -16.23
C GLN A 230 -18.46 0.50 -16.24
N ARG A 231 -17.54 1.37 -15.78
CA ARG A 231 -16.12 1.02 -15.64
C ARG A 231 -15.94 -0.12 -14.63
N ALA A 232 -16.60 -0.04 -13.49
CA ALA A 232 -16.52 -1.07 -12.45
C ALA A 232 -17.04 -2.43 -12.94
N GLU A 233 -18.19 -2.44 -13.62
CA GLU A 233 -18.77 -3.65 -14.21
C GLU A 233 -17.86 -4.25 -15.30
N ALA A 234 -17.32 -3.41 -16.19
CA ALA A 234 -16.42 -3.87 -17.24
C ALA A 234 -15.13 -4.48 -16.67
N ILE A 235 -14.58 -3.90 -15.59
CA ILE A 235 -13.43 -4.47 -14.88
C ILE A 235 -13.82 -5.80 -14.21
N GLN A 236 -14.99 -5.88 -13.58
CA GLN A 236 -15.47 -7.12 -12.97
C GLN A 236 -15.62 -8.25 -14.00
N ASN A 237 -16.09 -7.94 -15.20
CA ASN A 237 -16.24 -8.93 -16.29
C ASN A 237 -14.91 -9.35 -16.91
N LEU A 238 -13.90 -8.48 -16.89
CA LEU A 238 -12.56 -8.77 -17.39
C LEU A 238 -11.75 -9.67 -16.44
N LEU A 239 -11.98 -9.53 -15.13
CA LEU A 239 -11.22 -10.19 -14.09
C LEU A 239 -11.93 -11.46 -13.59
N THR A 240 -11.15 -12.48 -13.24
CA THR A 240 -11.70 -13.62 -12.48
C THR A 240 -12.14 -13.17 -11.08
N PRO A 241 -13.01 -13.92 -10.38
CA PRO A 241 -13.43 -13.54 -9.03
C PRO A 241 -12.27 -13.32 -8.05
N ALA A 242 -11.21 -14.13 -8.15
CA ALA A 242 -10.01 -13.99 -7.32
C ALA A 242 -9.19 -12.74 -7.68
N GLU A 243 -9.02 -12.47 -8.98
CA GLU A 243 -8.31 -11.27 -9.44
C GLU A 243 -9.09 -10.00 -9.10
N PHE A 244 -10.41 -10.01 -9.23
CA PHE A 244 -11.26 -8.89 -8.87
C PHE A 244 -11.22 -8.61 -7.36
N ALA A 245 -11.19 -9.65 -6.52
CA ALA A 245 -11.02 -9.47 -5.09
C ALA A 245 -9.68 -8.82 -4.72
N GLU A 246 -8.58 -9.24 -5.35
CA GLU A 246 -7.26 -8.60 -5.16
C GLU A 246 -7.27 -7.14 -5.66
N TYR A 247 -7.86 -6.89 -6.83
CA TYR A 247 -8.02 -5.55 -7.40
C TYR A 247 -8.78 -4.62 -6.45
N GLN A 248 -9.92 -5.06 -5.93
CA GLN A 248 -10.72 -4.28 -4.99
C GLN A 248 -9.91 -3.87 -3.77
N VAL A 249 -9.18 -4.81 -3.16
CA VAL A 249 -8.36 -4.51 -1.98
C VAL A 249 -7.29 -3.48 -2.32
N ARG A 250 -6.56 -3.65 -3.43
CA ARG A 250 -5.50 -2.73 -3.88
C ARG A 250 -6.01 -1.33 -4.19
N THR A 251 -7.24 -1.21 -4.69
CA THR A 251 -7.89 0.08 -4.99
C THR A 251 -8.57 0.72 -3.78
N SER A 252 -8.79 -0.04 -2.71
CA SER A 252 -9.52 0.43 -1.54
C SER A 252 -8.64 1.31 -0.65
N ALA A 253 -9.28 2.16 0.16
CA ALA A 253 -8.60 2.92 1.21
C ALA A 253 -7.90 2.00 2.24
N HIS A 254 -8.28 0.72 2.31
CA HIS A 254 -7.67 -0.25 3.21
C HIS A 254 -6.30 -0.71 2.73
N ALA A 255 -5.88 -0.48 1.49
CA ALA A 255 -4.51 -0.72 1.06
C ALA A 255 -3.47 0.13 1.84
N HIS A 256 -3.92 1.20 2.51
CA HIS A 256 -3.11 2.13 3.27
C HIS A 256 -3.37 2.08 4.78
N TRP A 257 -4.01 1.00 5.28
CA TRP A 257 -4.50 0.97 6.66
C TRP A 257 -3.38 1.18 7.69
N ALA A 258 -2.19 0.64 7.44
CA ALA A 258 -1.06 0.67 8.38
C ALA A 258 -0.50 2.08 8.60
N GLU A 259 -0.70 3.01 7.67
CA GLU A 259 -0.28 4.41 7.83
C GLU A 259 -0.96 5.08 9.03
N ARG A 260 -2.13 4.57 9.44
CA ARG A 260 -2.90 5.05 10.59
C ARG A 260 -2.58 4.33 11.90
N VAL A 261 -1.74 3.29 11.87
CA VAL A 261 -1.42 2.43 13.02
C VAL A 261 0.06 2.57 13.34
N ILE A 262 0.41 3.65 14.04
CA ILE A 262 1.81 4.01 14.30
C ILE A 262 2.46 2.99 15.23
N GLY A 263 3.71 2.62 14.96
CA GLY A 263 4.47 1.70 15.82
C GLY A 263 3.96 0.26 15.80
N PHE A 264 3.04 -0.06 14.90
CA PHE A 264 2.71 -1.43 14.53
C PHE A 264 3.50 -1.77 13.27
N GLU A 265 4.31 -2.82 13.34
CA GLU A 265 5.11 -3.32 12.22
C GLU A 265 4.44 -4.61 11.69
N PRO A 266 3.44 -4.49 10.80
CA PRO A 266 2.76 -5.64 10.26
C PRO A 266 3.66 -6.42 9.31
N LYS A 267 3.58 -7.75 9.36
CA LYS A 267 4.18 -8.60 8.32
C LYS A 267 3.40 -8.45 7.01
N PRO A 268 4.00 -8.75 5.84
CA PRO A 268 3.28 -8.66 4.56
C PRO A 268 1.97 -9.44 4.52
N GLU A 269 1.95 -10.63 5.14
CA GLU A 269 0.76 -11.46 5.27
C GLU A 269 -0.32 -10.83 6.16
N GLU A 270 0.08 -10.28 7.31
CA GLU A 270 -0.82 -9.55 8.23
C GLU A 270 -1.39 -8.30 7.56
N PHE A 271 -0.56 -7.57 6.82
CA PHE A 271 -0.95 -6.38 6.06
C PHE A 271 -2.05 -6.70 5.05
N ALA A 272 -1.82 -7.72 4.22
CA ALA A 272 -2.77 -8.14 3.20
C ALA A 272 -4.07 -8.68 3.83
N ALA A 273 -3.96 -9.46 4.90
CA ALA A 273 -5.10 -10.07 5.57
C ALA A 273 -6.00 -9.03 6.25
N VAL A 274 -5.42 -8.03 6.93
CA VAL A 274 -6.17 -6.93 7.55
C VAL A 274 -6.87 -6.07 6.49
N ALA A 275 -6.20 -5.78 5.36
CA ALA A 275 -6.82 -5.02 4.27
C ALA A 275 -8.04 -5.76 3.68
N ARG A 276 -7.91 -7.07 3.43
CA ARG A 276 -9.01 -7.94 2.98
C ARG A 276 -10.14 -8.00 4.00
N LEU A 277 -9.81 -8.12 5.29
CA LEU A 277 -10.79 -8.19 6.37
C LEU A 277 -11.64 -6.92 6.41
N LYS A 278 -10.99 -5.75 6.36
CA LYS A 278 -11.67 -4.45 6.40
C LYS A 278 -12.56 -4.23 5.17
N LEU A 279 -12.12 -4.65 3.99
CA LEU A 279 -12.95 -4.60 2.79
C LEU A 279 -14.22 -5.47 2.93
N LYS A 280 -14.09 -6.69 3.48
CA LYS A 280 -15.26 -7.55 3.75
C LYS A 280 -16.21 -6.92 4.78
N LEU A 281 -15.65 -6.32 5.83
CA LEU A 281 -16.44 -5.60 6.84
C LEU A 281 -17.22 -4.43 6.24
N ASP A 282 -16.69 -3.70 5.26
CA ASP A 282 -17.42 -2.62 4.60
C ASP A 282 -18.62 -3.13 3.78
N ALA A 283 -18.49 -4.32 3.18
CA ALA A 283 -19.59 -4.95 2.47
C ALA A 283 -20.68 -5.49 3.41
N GLU A 284 -20.29 -6.02 4.57
CA GLU A 284 -21.21 -6.54 5.59
C GLU A 284 -21.86 -5.44 6.43
N PHE A 285 -21.12 -4.35 6.68
CA PHE A 285 -21.56 -3.18 7.45
C PHE A 285 -21.39 -1.91 6.60
N PRO A 286 -22.27 -1.67 5.63
CA PRO A 286 -22.23 -0.46 4.81
C PRO A 286 -22.31 0.80 5.69
N ALA A 287 -21.67 1.88 5.24
CA ALA A 287 -21.72 3.14 5.96
C ALA A 287 -23.19 3.63 6.08
N PRO A 288 -23.66 3.99 7.28
CA PRO A 288 -25.01 4.48 7.46
C PRO A 288 -25.19 5.81 6.72
N LYS A 289 -26.42 6.08 6.26
CA LYS A 289 -26.76 7.36 5.64
C LYS A 289 -26.65 8.49 6.68
N SER A 290 -26.45 9.71 6.21
CA SER A 290 -26.23 10.85 7.11
C SER A 290 -27.43 11.16 8.03
N ASP A 291 -28.62 10.71 7.67
CA ASP A 291 -29.90 10.91 8.35
C ASP A 291 -30.39 9.66 9.12
N ASP A 292 -29.56 8.62 9.18
CA ASP A 292 -29.92 7.35 9.82
C ASP A 292 -29.95 7.49 11.36
N PRO A 293 -31.11 7.28 12.02
CA PRO A 293 -31.23 7.40 13.47
C PRO A 293 -30.37 6.37 14.22
N ASP A 294 -30.06 5.24 13.59
CA ASP A 294 -29.30 4.13 14.18
C ASP A 294 -27.80 4.18 13.81
N ALA A 295 -27.33 5.25 13.16
CA ALA A 295 -25.96 5.38 12.67
C ALA A 295 -24.89 5.15 13.76
N LYS A 296 -25.17 5.55 15.01
CA LYS A 296 -24.26 5.35 16.14
C LYS A 296 -24.14 3.87 16.52
N GLU A 297 -25.27 3.19 16.57
CA GLU A 297 -25.35 1.77 16.93
C GLU A 297 -24.72 0.89 15.84
N LEU A 298 -25.02 1.15 14.57
CA LEU A 298 -24.40 0.45 13.43
C LEU A 298 -22.86 0.61 13.42
N LYS A 299 -22.36 1.81 13.74
CA LYS A 299 -20.91 2.04 13.89
C LYS A 299 -20.32 1.25 15.05
N ALA A 300 -21.00 1.20 16.19
CA ALA A 300 -20.56 0.42 17.35
C ALA A 300 -20.52 -1.08 17.03
N GLN A 301 -21.56 -1.61 16.39
CA GLN A 301 -21.63 -3.00 15.96
C GLN A 301 -20.52 -3.35 14.98
N ARG A 302 -20.28 -2.51 13.97
CA ARG A 302 -19.16 -2.66 13.04
C ARG A 302 -17.82 -2.67 13.77
N GLN A 303 -17.62 -1.76 14.73
CA GLN A 303 -16.37 -1.69 15.50
C GLN A 303 -16.14 -2.96 16.33
N VAL A 304 -17.16 -3.46 17.02
CA VAL A 304 -17.08 -4.72 17.80
C VAL A 304 -16.76 -5.90 16.89
N ALA A 305 -17.44 -6.01 15.74
CA ALA A 305 -17.17 -7.06 14.76
C ALA A 305 -15.75 -6.98 14.20
N GLU A 306 -15.26 -5.77 13.93
CA GLU A 306 -13.88 -5.54 13.49
C GLU A 306 -12.87 -5.98 14.54
N ASP A 307 -13.04 -5.56 15.80
CA ASP A 307 -12.13 -5.89 16.90
C ASP A 307 -12.05 -7.40 17.15
N LEU A 308 -13.19 -8.09 17.16
CA LEU A 308 -13.23 -9.56 17.35
C LEU A 308 -12.53 -10.31 16.21
N ARG A 309 -12.73 -9.87 14.96
CA ARG A 309 -12.10 -10.50 13.81
C ARG A 309 -10.61 -10.20 13.72
N LEU A 310 -10.20 -8.99 14.06
CA LEU A 310 -8.78 -8.61 14.15
C LEU A 310 -8.08 -9.36 15.29
N LEU A 311 -8.73 -9.53 16.44
CA LEU A 311 -8.22 -10.34 17.54
C LEU A 311 -8.01 -11.80 17.11
N THR A 312 -8.95 -12.36 16.35
CA THR A 312 -8.85 -13.74 15.82
C THR A 312 -7.74 -13.85 14.76
N LEU A 313 -7.60 -12.84 13.90
CA LEU A 313 -6.65 -12.83 12.79
C LEU A 313 -5.20 -12.63 13.26
N LEU A 314 -4.98 -11.66 14.16
CA LEU A 314 -3.64 -11.25 14.60
C LEU A 314 -3.20 -12.00 15.88
N GLY A 315 -4.15 -12.52 16.64
CA GLY A 315 -3.92 -13.01 18.00
C GLY A 315 -3.84 -11.88 19.04
N PRO A 316 -3.92 -12.21 20.33
CA PRO A 316 -4.08 -11.22 21.41
C PRO A 316 -2.92 -10.23 21.52
N GLN A 317 -1.68 -10.71 21.39
CA GLN A 317 -0.50 -9.85 21.54
C GLN A 317 -0.38 -8.83 20.40
N ARG A 318 -0.48 -9.28 19.15
CA ARG A 318 -0.41 -8.39 17.98
C ARG A 318 -1.63 -7.46 17.90
N PHE A 319 -2.80 -7.93 18.31
CA PHE A 319 -3.99 -7.08 18.38
C PHE A 319 -3.82 -5.95 19.41
N ALA A 320 -3.20 -6.21 20.56
CA ALA A 320 -2.89 -5.16 21.53
C ALA A 320 -1.92 -4.11 20.96
N GLU A 321 -0.91 -4.53 20.20
CA GLU A 321 0.00 -3.60 19.49
C GLU A 321 -0.74 -2.78 18.43
N TYR A 322 -1.64 -3.41 17.67
CA TYR A 322 -2.49 -2.74 16.68
C TYR A 322 -3.41 -1.70 17.34
N GLN A 323 -4.09 -2.04 18.43
CA GLN A 323 -4.94 -1.09 19.17
C GLN A 323 -4.12 0.05 19.77
N ARG A 324 -2.94 -0.22 20.31
CA ARG A 324 -2.02 0.82 20.79
C ARG A 324 -1.64 1.77 19.67
N GLY A 325 -1.35 1.27 18.48
CA GLY A 325 -0.99 2.09 17.32
C GLY A 325 -2.10 3.02 16.82
N LEU A 326 -3.36 2.69 17.13
CA LEU A 326 -4.53 3.54 16.85
C LEU A 326 -4.77 4.62 17.93
N ASP A 327 -4.22 4.45 19.13
CA ASP A 327 -4.45 5.39 20.23
C ASP A 327 -3.75 6.73 19.98
N ALA A 328 -4.53 7.81 20.02
CA ALA A 328 -4.02 9.16 19.74
C ALA A 328 -2.88 9.59 20.70
N GLY A 329 -2.93 9.16 21.96
CA GLY A 329 -1.90 9.49 22.94
C GLY A 329 -0.60 8.72 22.71
N TYR A 330 -0.68 7.45 22.31
CA TYR A 330 0.50 6.70 21.87
C TYR A 330 1.11 7.32 20.61
N GLN A 331 0.30 7.68 19.62
CA GLN A 331 0.77 8.32 18.39
C GLN A 331 1.51 9.63 18.68
N ALA A 332 1.03 10.43 19.62
CA ALA A 332 1.71 11.64 20.04
C ALA A 332 3.04 11.34 20.74
N ALA A 333 3.07 10.37 21.66
CA ALA A 333 4.30 9.95 22.33
C ALA A 333 5.37 9.45 21.35
N VAL A 334 4.99 8.68 20.32
CA VAL A 334 5.91 8.22 19.27
C VAL A 334 6.46 9.39 18.46
N LYS A 335 5.62 10.36 18.08
CA LYS A 335 6.07 11.56 17.33
C LYS A 335 7.07 12.39 18.13
N VAL A 336 6.82 12.58 19.43
CA VAL A 336 7.75 13.29 20.31
C VAL A 336 9.05 12.52 20.46
N ALA A 337 8.98 11.20 20.71
CA ALA A 337 10.17 10.37 20.83
C ALA A 337 11.04 10.45 19.56
N ALA A 338 10.43 10.30 18.38
CA ALA A 338 11.13 10.40 17.09
C ALA A 338 11.73 11.80 16.85
N TYR A 339 11.04 12.87 17.23
CA TYR A 339 11.56 14.24 17.05
C TYR A 339 12.79 14.55 17.91
N TYR A 340 12.92 13.90 19.07
CA TYR A 340 14.04 14.07 19.99
C TYR A 340 15.05 12.91 19.93
N ASP A 341 15.00 12.07 18.90
CA ASP A 341 15.86 10.89 18.72
C ASP A 341 15.87 9.97 19.96
N LEU A 342 14.74 9.86 20.66
CA LEU A 342 14.57 8.97 21.80
C LEU A 342 14.29 7.53 21.35
N PRO A 343 14.72 6.52 22.12
CA PRO A 343 14.37 5.13 21.83
C PRO A 343 12.86 4.91 21.77
N PRO A 344 12.34 4.09 20.83
CA PRO A 344 10.89 3.87 20.65
C PRO A 344 10.22 3.26 21.89
N GLU A 345 10.98 2.56 22.72
CA GLU A 345 10.52 2.01 24.00
C GLU A 345 10.04 3.11 24.95
N ARG A 346 10.61 4.32 24.86
CA ARG A 346 10.17 5.47 25.67
C ARG A 346 8.72 5.85 25.37
N ALA A 347 8.32 5.83 24.10
CA ALA A 347 6.93 6.11 23.73
C ALA A 347 5.96 5.05 24.26
N THR A 348 6.38 3.78 24.25
CA THR A 348 5.60 2.68 24.85
C THR A 348 5.45 2.87 26.35
N GLN A 349 6.54 3.18 27.05
CA GLN A 349 6.53 3.43 28.50
C GLN A 349 5.65 4.63 28.88
N VAL A 350 5.68 5.72 28.11
CA VAL A 350 4.78 6.88 28.31
C VAL A 350 3.32 6.46 28.21
N TYR A 351 2.99 5.64 27.21
CA TYR A 351 1.63 5.15 27.01
C TYR A 351 1.17 4.21 28.12
N ASP A 352 2.04 3.29 28.56
CA ASP A 352 1.74 2.37 29.65
C ASP A 352 1.53 3.13 30.97
N ILE A 353 2.36 4.14 31.25
CA ILE A 353 2.18 5.05 32.41
C ILE A 353 0.84 5.77 32.31
N LYS A 354 0.50 6.33 31.14
CA LYS A 354 -0.78 7.01 30.92
C LYS A 354 -1.96 6.07 31.21
N ARG A 355 -1.96 4.87 30.64
CA ARG A 355 -3.04 3.89 30.85
C ARG A 355 -3.18 3.47 32.30
N ALA A 356 -2.08 3.11 32.95
CA ALA A 356 -2.06 2.73 34.37
C ALA A 356 -2.56 3.88 35.26
N THR A 357 -2.18 5.11 34.91
CA THR A 357 -2.65 6.32 35.60
C THR A 357 -4.15 6.50 35.41
N GLU A 358 -4.67 6.44 34.18
CA GLU A 358 -6.11 6.58 33.91
C GLU A 358 -6.95 5.52 34.63
N GLU A 359 -6.46 4.29 34.72
CA GLU A 359 -7.11 3.21 35.48
C GLU A 359 -7.11 3.49 36.99
N HIS A 360 -5.96 3.88 37.54
CA HIS A 360 -5.83 4.23 38.96
C HIS A 360 -6.74 5.40 39.35
N LEU A 361 -6.80 6.43 38.50
CA LEU A 361 -7.66 7.59 38.75
C LEU A 361 -9.14 7.26 38.64
N ARG A 362 -9.51 6.35 37.73
CA ARG A 362 -10.89 5.84 37.64
C ARG A 362 -11.26 5.15 38.95
N ALA A 363 -10.36 4.32 39.50
CA ALA A 363 -10.57 3.66 40.78
C ALA A 363 -10.76 4.65 41.94
N ILE A 364 -9.92 5.69 42.04
CA ILE A 364 -10.06 6.76 43.06
C ILE A 364 -11.42 7.47 42.94
N ARG A 365 -11.85 7.80 41.73
CA ARG A 365 -13.12 8.50 41.50
C ARG A 365 -14.33 7.64 41.87
N SER A 366 -14.27 6.34 41.58
CA SER A 366 -15.32 5.37 41.91
C SER A 366 -15.29 4.85 43.35
N ASP A 367 -14.34 5.28 44.17
CA ASP A 367 -14.25 4.85 45.56
C ASP A 367 -15.21 5.65 46.43
N ASP A 368 -16.30 5.01 46.87
CA ASP A 368 -17.31 5.64 47.72
C ASP A 368 -16.85 5.83 49.18
N SER A 369 -15.66 5.31 49.55
CA SER A 369 -15.10 5.47 50.90
C SER A 369 -14.32 6.76 51.11
N LEU A 370 -13.98 7.48 50.03
CA LEU A 370 -13.26 8.75 50.06
C LEU A 370 -14.21 9.93 49.97
N SER A 371 -13.96 10.98 50.76
CA SER A 371 -14.65 12.25 50.59
C SER A 371 -14.24 12.95 49.28
N ASP A 372 -15.05 13.89 48.79
CA ASP A 372 -14.70 14.65 47.58
C ASP A 372 -13.36 15.40 47.74
N GLU A 373 -13.07 15.92 48.94
CA GLU A 373 -11.81 16.58 49.26
C GLU A 373 -10.62 15.60 49.24
N GLU A 374 -10.79 14.39 49.76
CA GLU A 374 -9.77 13.33 49.73
C GLU A 374 -9.53 12.83 48.31
N LYS A 375 -10.58 12.72 47.49
CA LYS A 375 -10.48 12.40 46.06
C LYS A 375 -9.69 13.46 45.32
N THR A 376 -10.03 14.75 45.47
CA THR A 376 -9.30 15.84 44.80
C THR A 376 -7.83 15.88 45.22
N ALA A 377 -7.53 15.72 46.52
CA ALA A 377 -6.15 15.66 47.00
C ALA A 377 -5.36 14.47 46.42
N ALA A 378 -5.97 13.28 46.36
CA ALA A 378 -5.35 12.09 45.78
C ALA A 378 -5.09 12.24 44.27
N LEU A 379 -6.02 12.84 43.52
CA LEU A 379 -5.87 13.09 42.09
C LEU A 379 -4.72 14.08 41.80
N VAL A 380 -4.59 15.14 42.59
CA VAL A 380 -3.51 16.14 42.44
C VAL A 380 -2.14 15.51 42.70
N LEU A 381 -2.00 14.72 43.77
CA LEU A 381 -0.75 14.03 44.10
C LEU A 381 -0.37 13.03 42.99
N ALA A 382 -1.32 12.20 42.54
CA ALA A 382 -1.09 11.26 41.44
C ALA A 382 -0.65 11.99 40.15
N GLY A 383 -1.25 13.15 39.84
CA GLY A 383 -0.87 13.97 38.69
C GLY A 383 0.51 14.65 38.81
N GLN A 384 1.04 14.84 40.02
CA GLN A 384 2.40 15.34 40.24
C GLN A 384 3.43 14.23 40.06
N ASP A 385 3.24 13.08 40.71
CA ASP A 385 4.13 11.92 40.62
C ASP A 385 4.31 11.41 39.19
N VAL A 386 3.21 11.38 38.42
CA VAL A 386 3.21 10.96 37.02
C VAL A 386 3.96 11.97 36.15
N ALA A 387 3.79 13.26 36.39
CA ALA A 387 4.51 14.28 35.63
C ALA A 387 6.01 14.22 35.87
N GLU A 388 6.45 14.05 37.11
CA GLU A 388 7.87 13.85 37.43
C GLU A 388 8.43 12.59 36.78
N SER A 389 7.66 11.50 36.78
CA SER A 389 8.05 10.24 36.17
C SER A 389 8.20 10.37 34.66
N LEU A 390 7.24 11.03 33.99
CA LEU A 390 7.31 11.30 32.55
C LEU A 390 8.46 12.26 32.20
N GLN A 391 8.74 13.26 33.04
CA GLN A 391 9.87 14.17 32.85
C GLN A 391 11.21 13.44 32.96
N LYS A 392 11.38 12.55 33.94
CA LYS A 392 12.57 11.69 34.06
C LYS A 392 12.71 10.74 32.87
N LEU A 393 11.59 10.26 32.33
CA LEU A 393 11.55 9.31 31.24
C LEU A 393 11.88 9.94 29.87
N LEU A 394 11.33 11.12 29.58
CA LEU A 394 11.49 11.81 28.30
C LEU A 394 12.64 12.81 28.31
N GLY A 395 13.06 13.28 29.48
CA GLY A 395 13.91 14.45 29.63
C GLY A 395 13.12 15.76 29.51
N GLU A 396 13.69 16.85 29.99
CA GLU A 396 13.01 18.14 30.17
C GLU A 396 12.43 18.71 28.87
N LYS A 397 13.22 18.70 27.78
CA LYS A 397 12.81 19.26 26.48
C LYS A 397 11.67 18.46 25.84
N ALA A 398 11.78 17.14 25.81
CA ALA A 398 10.76 16.28 25.21
C ALA A 398 9.47 16.24 26.06
N PHE A 399 9.59 16.25 27.39
CA PHE A 399 8.44 16.36 28.28
C PHE A 399 7.68 17.67 28.09
N LYS A 400 8.37 18.80 27.93
CA LYS A 400 7.72 20.09 27.65
C LYS A 400 6.89 20.05 26.36
N THR A 401 7.46 19.51 25.28
CA THR A 401 6.76 19.38 23.99
C THR A 401 5.59 18.39 24.07
N TYR A 402 5.78 17.25 24.73
CA TYR A 402 4.71 16.30 25.01
C TYR A 402 3.55 16.95 25.77
N SER A 403 3.87 17.67 26.85
CA SER A 403 2.90 18.35 27.71
C SER A 403 2.07 19.39 26.95
N GLN A 404 2.71 20.14 26.05
CA GLN A 404 2.06 21.18 25.24
C GLN A 404 1.10 20.64 24.18
N HIS A 405 1.41 19.51 23.56
CA HIS A 405 0.63 18.99 22.42
C HIS A 405 -0.34 17.87 22.78
N ASP A 406 0.00 17.01 23.74
CA ASP A 406 -0.81 15.83 24.09
C ASP A 406 -0.97 15.63 25.60
N GLY A 407 -0.24 16.38 26.45
CA GLY A 407 -0.38 16.34 27.91
C GLY A 407 -1.63 16.98 28.48
N GLY A 408 -2.65 17.30 27.67
CA GLY A 408 -3.92 17.81 28.16
C GLY A 408 -4.61 16.88 29.17
N TRP A 409 -4.30 15.57 29.14
CA TRP A 409 -4.73 14.64 30.18
C TRP A 409 -4.08 14.94 31.54
N LEU A 410 -2.80 15.31 31.60
CA LEU A 410 -2.11 15.72 32.84
C LEU A 410 -2.74 16.97 33.45
N SER A 411 -3.13 17.93 32.61
CA SER A 411 -3.83 19.14 33.06
C SER A 411 -5.21 18.83 33.66
N ARG A 412 -5.92 17.85 33.08
CA ARG A 412 -7.20 17.35 33.64
C ARG A 412 -7.04 16.58 34.95
N LEU A 413 -5.83 16.14 35.31
CA LEU A 413 -5.56 15.50 36.61
C LEU A 413 -5.41 16.52 37.75
N ARG A 414 -5.05 17.75 37.40
CA ARG A 414 -4.79 18.84 38.35
C ARG A 414 -5.94 19.83 38.45
N ALA A 415 -6.96 19.68 37.60
CA ALA A 415 -8.19 20.45 37.68
C ALA A 415 -9.05 19.91 38.84
N PRO A 416 -9.59 20.79 39.70
CA PRO A 416 -10.35 20.41 40.90
C PRO A 416 -11.63 19.65 40.59
#